data_AF-H6UVU1-F1
#
_entry.id   AF-H6UVU1-F1
#
_cell.length_a   1.000
_cell.length_b   1.000
_cell.length_c   1.000
_cell.angle_alpha   90.00
_cell.angle_beta   90.00
_cell.angle_gamma   90.00
#
_symmetry.space_group_name_H-M   'P 1'
#
loop_
_entity.id
_entity.type
_entity.pdbx_description
1 polymer ?
#
loop_
_entity_poly.entity_id
_entity_poly.type
_entity_poly.pdbx_seq_one_letter_code
_entity_poly.pdbx_strand_id
1 'polypeptide(L)'
;TGTMLLERLDAARPLSSVVDDDAAMRILAELMARLVAVPAPPGLRHLSDIAAAMLDQAPRAVPALRDPAEQQLVRACASAVAELIGESGDRLLHWDLHYDSVLAGQREPWLAIDPEPLAGDPGFDLWPALDSRWEEAVVATGDVTRTVLRRFDLLTEVLGLDRQRATGWTLGRILQNAL
;
A
#
# COMPACT_ATOMS: atom_id res chain seq x y z
N THR A 1 -16.12 19.92 -13.19
CA THR A 1 -16.94 19.82 -11.97
C THR A 1 -17.13 18.34 -11.65
N GLY A 2 -16.53 17.86 -10.56
CA GLY A 2 -16.54 16.43 -10.20
C GLY A 2 -17.32 16.19 -8.91
N THR A 3 -18.63 16.44 -8.90
CA THR A 3 -19.47 16.13 -7.74
C THR A 3 -20.09 14.76 -7.94
N MET A 4 -19.96 13.90 -6.93
CA MET A 4 -20.55 12.57 -6.88
C MET A 4 -21.55 12.49 -5.73
N LEU A 5 -22.62 11.73 -5.93
CA LEU A 5 -23.52 11.31 -4.86
C LEU A 5 -23.24 9.84 -4.55
N LEU A 6 -22.75 9.57 -3.35
CA LEU A 6 -22.40 8.24 -2.86
C LEU A 6 -23.31 7.84 -1.70
N GLU A 7 -23.36 6.55 -1.38
CA GLU A 7 -24.02 6.07 -0.17
C GLU A 7 -23.35 6.65 1.08
N ARG A 8 -24.14 6.91 2.13
CA ARG A 8 -23.61 7.44 3.39
C ARG A 8 -23.06 6.29 4.23
N LEU A 9 -21.76 6.33 4.54
CA LEU A 9 -21.11 5.42 5.47
C LEU A 9 -21.07 5.98 6.90
N ASP A 10 -20.75 5.13 7.87
CA ASP A 10 -20.65 5.52 9.28
C ASP A 10 -19.24 6.04 9.59
N ALA A 11 -19.06 7.37 9.51
CA ALA A 11 -17.79 8.03 9.79
C ALA A 11 -17.33 7.90 11.26
N ALA A 12 -18.20 7.51 12.19
CA ALA A 12 -17.81 7.25 13.58
C ALA A 12 -17.23 5.84 13.78
N ARG A 13 -17.24 5.00 12.72
CA ARG A 13 -16.75 3.62 12.74
C ARG A 13 -15.78 3.38 11.59
N PRO A 14 -14.60 4.03 11.60
CA PRO A 14 -13.51 3.64 10.71
C PRO A 14 -12.92 2.29 11.15
N LEU A 15 -12.26 1.59 10.23
CA LEU A 15 -11.60 0.32 10.54
C LEU A 15 -10.51 0.51 11.60
N SER A 16 -9.94 1.72 11.70
CA SER A 16 -8.98 2.08 12.75
C SER A 16 -9.54 2.03 14.17
N SER A 17 -10.87 2.05 14.33
CA SER A 17 -11.53 1.84 15.63
C SER A 17 -11.57 0.37 16.08
N VAL A 18 -11.25 -0.58 15.20
CA VAL A 18 -11.17 -2.01 15.55
C VAL A 18 -9.89 -2.26 16.34
N VAL A 19 -10.04 -2.68 17.60
CA VAL A 19 -8.90 -2.85 18.53
C VAL A 19 -7.99 -4.01 18.12
N ASP A 20 -8.58 -5.12 17.66
CA ASP A 20 -7.83 -6.29 17.20
C ASP A 20 -7.20 -6.03 15.83
N ASP A 21 -5.87 -5.89 15.83
CA ASP A 21 -5.10 -5.57 14.63
C ASP A 21 -5.14 -6.67 13.57
N ASP A 22 -5.12 -7.95 13.96
CA ASP A 22 -5.13 -9.05 13.00
C ASP A 22 -6.50 -9.15 12.33
N ALA A 23 -7.57 -8.88 13.08
CA ALA A 23 -8.92 -8.77 12.53
C ALA A 23 -9.07 -7.58 11.56
N ALA A 24 -8.56 -6.40 11.95
CA ALA A 24 -8.58 -5.21 11.10
C ALA A 24 -7.77 -5.41 9.82
N MET A 25 -6.55 -5.94 9.93
CA MET A 25 -5.67 -6.22 8.79
C MET A 25 -6.30 -7.24 7.84
N ARG A 26 -6.97 -8.28 8.36
CA ARG A 26 -7.70 -9.25 7.54
C ARG A 26 -8.85 -8.62 6.76
N ILE A 27 -9.65 -7.76 7.39
CA ILE A 27 -10.73 -7.03 6.70
C ILE A 27 -10.17 -6.16 5.57
N LEU A 28 -9.08 -5.44 5.84
CA LEU A 28 -8.43 -4.61 4.82
C LEU A 28 -7.85 -5.47 3.68
N ALA A 29 -7.20 -6.58 4.01
CA ALA A 29 -6.64 -7.50 3.02
C ALA A 29 -7.73 -8.11 2.12
N GLU A 30 -8.88 -8.46 2.67
CA GLU A 30 -10.03 -8.97 1.90
C GLU A 30 -10.65 -7.89 1.00
N LEU A 31 -10.68 -6.62 1.44
CA LEU A 31 -11.04 -5.48 0.58
C LEU A 31 -10.04 -5.32 -0.57
N MET A 32 -8.75 -5.34 -0.26
CA MET A 32 -7.68 -5.20 -1.25
C MET A 32 -7.70 -6.34 -2.27
N ALA A 33 -7.90 -7.60 -1.82
CA ALA A 33 -8.00 -8.78 -2.68
C ALA A 33 -9.11 -8.65 -3.74
N ARG A 34 -10.24 -8.02 -3.39
CA ARG A 34 -11.34 -7.77 -4.33
C ARG A 34 -11.00 -6.72 -5.39
N LEU A 35 -10.24 -5.69 -5.03
CA LEU A 35 -9.79 -4.67 -5.97
C LEU A 35 -8.80 -5.27 -6.97
N VAL A 36 -7.80 -6.01 -6.48
CA VAL A 36 -6.72 -6.53 -7.32
C VAL A 36 -7.11 -7.79 -8.11
N ALA A 37 -8.31 -8.34 -7.88
CA ALA A 37 -8.88 -9.44 -8.65
C ALA A 37 -9.25 -9.04 -10.10
N VAL A 38 -9.34 -7.74 -10.39
CA VAL A 38 -9.67 -7.23 -11.72
C VAL A 38 -8.54 -6.38 -12.30
N PRO A 39 -8.40 -6.34 -13.65
CA PRO A 39 -7.51 -5.37 -14.28
C PRO A 39 -8.04 -3.94 -14.07
N ALA A 40 -7.13 -2.99 -14.03
CA ALA A 40 -7.44 -1.58 -14.01
C ALA A 40 -8.18 -1.16 -15.30
N PRO A 41 -9.24 -0.34 -15.19
CA PRO A 41 -9.92 0.23 -16.35
C PRO A 41 -8.95 1.05 -17.23
N PRO A 42 -9.21 1.15 -18.55
CA PRO A 42 -8.40 1.97 -19.44
C PRO A 42 -8.45 3.44 -19.04
N GLY A 43 -7.32 4.14 -19.21
CA GLY A 43 -7.19 5.57 -18.92
C GLY A 43 -6.73 5.90 -17.51
N LEU A 44 -6.51 4.90 -16.65
CA LEU A 44 -5.80 5.09 -15.39
C LEU A 44 -4.29 5.23 -15.61
N ARG A 45 -3.62 5.92 -14.68
CA ARG A 45 -2.15 6.01 -14.64
C ARG A 45 -1.54 4.62 -14.41
N HIS A 46 -0.33 4.39 -14.88
CA HIS A 46 0.36 3.11 -14.74
C HIS A 46 1.51 3.17 -13.74
N LEU A 47 1.68 2.09 -12.97
CA LEU A 47 2.80 1.94 -12.03
C LEU A 47 4.15 1.96 -12.76
N SER A 48 4.22 1.50 -14.02
CA SER A 48 5.43 1.59 -14.85
C SER A 48 5.94 3.04 -14.97
N ASP A 49 5.04 3.99 -15.20
CA ASP A 49 5.39 5.39 -15.43
C ASP A 49 5.88 6.04 -14.13
N ILE A 50 5.20 5.72 -13.03
CA ILE A 50 5.56 6.16 -11.68
C ILE A 50 6.93 5.57 -11.29
N ALA A 51 7.13 4.27 -11.51
CA ALA A 51 8.39 3.59 -11.24
C ALA A 51 9.53 4.17 -12.07
N ALA A 52 9.32 4.44 -13.35
CA ALA A 52 10.33 5.07 -14.21
C ALA A 52 10.72 6.46 -13.68
N ALA A 53 9.74 7.27 -13.27
CA ALA A 53 9.99 8.58 -12.67
C ALA A 53 10.77 8.49 -11.35
N MET A 54 10.42 7.53 -10.48
CA MET A 54 11.16 7.29 -9.23
C MET A 54 12.62 6.92 -9.50
N LEU A 55 12.89 6.06 -10.49
CA LEU A 55 14.25 5.65 -10.86
C LEU A 55 15.07 6.81 -11.44
N ASP A 56 14.45 7.73 -12.18
CA ASP A 56 15.12 8.96 -12.67
C ASP A 56 15.42 9.95 -11.53
N GLN A 57 14.54 10.05 -10.54
CA GLN A 57 14.68 10.98 -9.42
C GLN A 57 15.65 10.49 -8.34
N ALA A 58 15.70 9.19 -8.05
CA ALA A 58 16.47 8.63 -6.94
C ALA A 58 17.97 9.03 -6.92
N PRO A 59 18.72 9.00 -8.04
CA PRO A 59 20.12 9.43 -8.06
C PRO A 59 20.32 10.90 -7.65
N ARG A 60 19.32 11.77 -7.88
CA ARG A 60 19.35 13.19 -7.50
C ARG A 60 18.93 13.40 -6.05
N ALA A 61 18.03 12.58 -5.53
CA ALA A 61 17.55 12.66 -4.15
C ALA A 61 18.60 12.17 -3.14
N VAL A 62 19.33 11.09 -3.45
CA VAL A 62 20.27 10.47 -2.50
C VAL A 62 21.31 11.45 -1.93
N PRO A 63 22.00 12.29 -2.72
CA PRO A 63 22.98 13.24 -2.17
C PRO A 63 22.38 14.34 -1.28
N ALA A 64 21.06 14.55 -1.33
CA ALA A 64 20.37 15.54 -0.51
C ALA A 64 20.07 15.04 0.92
N LEU A 65 20.10 13.71 1.14
CA LEU A 65 19.89 13.09 2.44
C LEU A 65 21.14 13.22 3.32
N ARG A 66 20.95 13.54 4.60
CA ARG A 66 22.06 13.74 5.55
C ARG A 66 22.55 12.44 6.15
N ASP A 67 21.65 11.49 6.38
CA ASP A 67 22.00 10.21 7.03
C ASP A 67 22.47 9.19 5.98
N PRO A 68 23.70 8.65 6.09
CA PRO A 68 24.18 7.57 5.23
C PRO A 68 23.26 6.32 5.21
N ALA A 69 22.55 6.02 6.30
CA ALA A 69 21.61 4.91 6.35
C ALA A 69 20.38 5.17 5.46
N GLU A 70 19.83 6.38 5.47
CA GLU A 70 18.74 6.79 4.58
C GLU A 70 19.18 6.77 3.11
N GLN A 71 20.41 7.23 2.83
CA GLN A 71 20.99 7.13 1.49
C GLN A 71 21.05 5.68 1.00
N GLN A 72 21.50 4.78 1.86
CA GLN A 72 21.58 3.35 1.53
C GLN A 72 20.19 2.73 1.33
N LEU A 73 19.20 3.12 2.15
CA LEU A 73 17.83 2.67 2.02
C LEU A 73 17.22 3.08 0.67
N VAL A 74 17.34 4.36 0.29
CA VAL A 74 16.82 4.84 -1.01
C VAL A 74 17.48 4.12 -2.17
N ARG A 75 18.81 3.89 -2.11
CA ARG A 75 19.52 3.10 -3.14
C ARG A 75 19.01 1.66 -3.22
N ALA A 76 18.79 1.02 -2.08
CA ALA A 76 18.28 -0.35 -2.03
C ALA A 76 16.86 -0.45 -2.60
N CYS A 77 15.98 0.49 -2.25
CA CYS A 77 14.63 0.52 -2.78
C CYS A 77 14.61 0.80 -4.29
N ALA A 78 15.43 1.73 -4.78
CA ALA A 78 15.58 1.99 -6.22
C ALA A 78 16.10 0.76 -6.98
N SER A 79 17.04 0.00 -6.40
CA SER A 79 17.52 -1.26 -6.99
C SER A 79 16.38 -2.29 -7.12
N ALA A 80 15.58 -2.46 -6.07
CA ALA A 80 14.44 -3.39 -6.10
C ALA A 80 13.41 -3.01 -7.17
N VAL A 81 13.11 -1.71 -7.32
CA VAL A 81 12.20 -1.22 -8.38
C VAL A 81 12.78 -1.46 -9.76
N ALA A 82 14.08 -1.22 -9.96
CA ALA A 82 14.73 -1.42 -11.25
C ALA A 82 14.68 -2.87 -11.74
N GLU A 83 14.69 -3.84 -10.83
CA GLU A 83 14.55 -5.27 -11.15
C GLU A 83 13.12 -5.64 -11.57
N LEU A 84 12.10 -4.95 -11.04
CA LEU A 84 10.69 -5.32 -11.20
C LEU A 84 9.93 -4.49 -12.25
N ILE A 85 10.42 -3.31 -12.62
CA ILE A 85 9.69 -2.34 -13.46
C ILE A 85 9.21 -2.92 -14.80
N GLY A 86 9.94 -3.88 -15.38
CA GLY A 86 9.56 -4.54 -16.63
C GLY A 86 8.27 -5.36 -16.56
N GLU A 87 7.80 -5.67 -15.35
CA GLU A 87 6.60 -6.45 -15.10
C GLU A 87 5.65 -5.70 -14.16
N SER A 88 5.47 -4.38 -14.27
CA SER A 88 4.73 -3.57 -13.28
C SER A 88 3.25 -3.90 -13.03
N GLY A 89 2.69 -4.93 -13.66
CA GLY A 89 1.31 -5.39 -13.45
C GLY A 89 0.24 -4.49 -14.08
N ASP A 90 -1.01 -4.96 -14.01
CA ASP A 90 -2.18 -4.31 -14.59
C ASP A 90 -3.39 -4.29 -13.65
N ARG A 91 -3.22 -4.66 -12.37
CA ARG A 91 -4.33 -4.79 -11.42
C ARG A 91 -4.81 -3.42 -10.98
N LEU A 92 -6.10 -3.33 -10.65
CA LEU A 92 -6.68 -2.12 -10.06
C LEU A 92 -6.16 -1.95 -8.64
N LEU A 93 -5.36 -0.92 -8.44
CA LEU A 93 -4.84 -0.51 -7.14
C LEU A 93 -5.69 0.61 -6.53
N HIS A 94 -5.76 0.64 -5.20
CA HIS A 94 -6.35 1.75 -4.44
C HIS A 94 -5.37 2.90 -4.24
N TRP A 95 -4.06 2.59 -4.18
CA TRP A 95 -2.93 3.47 -3.86
C TRP A 95 -2.81 3.95 -2.43
N ASP A 96 -3.94 4.14 -1.74
CA ASP A 96 -3.97 4.67 -0.37
C ASP A 96 -4.95 3.90 0.53
N LEU A 97 -4.93 2.56 0.46
CA LEU A 97 -5.82 1.74 1.29
C LEU A 97 -5.20 1.52 2.66
N HIS A 98 -5.68 2.26 3.65
CA HIS A 98 -5.33 2.17 5.06
C HIS A 98 -6.58 2.13 5.95
N TYR A 99 -6.42 1.89 7.26
CA TYR A 99 -7.57 1.70 8.16
C TYR A 99 -8.58 2.88 8.20
N ASP A 100 -8.14 4.12 7.99
CA ASP A 100 -9.06 5.27 8.00
C ASP A 100 -9.77 5.49 6.66
N SER A 101 -9.24 4.90 5.57
CA SER A 101 -9.90 4.84 4.26
C SER A 101 -10.95 3.70 4.17
N VAL A 102 -11.27 3.05 5.29
CA VAL A 102 -12.28 1.99 5.36
C VAL A 102 -13.31 2.33 6.43
N LEU A 103 -14.58 2.46 6.04
CA LEU A 103 -15.68 2.81 6.94
C LEU A 103 -16.75 1.73 6.98
N ALA A 104 -17.46 1.64 8.11
CA ALA A 104 -18.58 0.73 8.23
C ALA A 104 -19.76 1.17 7.33
N GLY A 105 -20.38 0.19 6.66
CA GLY A 105 -21.50 0.39 5.75
C GLY A 105 -22.73 -0.44 6.11
N GLN A 106 -23.82 -0.22 5.37
CA GLN A 106 -25.04 -1.04 5.47
C GLN A 106 -25.08 -2.14 4.40
N ARG A 107 -24.63 -1.83 3.18
CA ARG A 107 -24.57 -2.79 2.07
C ARG A 107 -23.57 -3.92 2.36
N GLU A 108 -22.44 -3.56 2.94
CA GLU A 108 -21.44 -4.48 3.45
C GLU A 108 -20.90 -3.95 4.77
N PRO A 109 -20.38 -4.83 5.67
CA PRO A 109 -19.88 -4.40 6.97
C PRO A 109 -18.80 -3.33 6.89
N TRP A 110 -17.95 -3.37 5.85
CA TRP A 110 -16.82 -2.48 5.63
C TRP A 110 -16.69 -2.14 4.15
N LEU A 111 -16.43 -0.88 3.85
CA LEU A 111 -16.26 -0.37 2.49
C LEU A 111 -15.05 0.55 2.42
N ALA A 112 -14.23 0.37 1.39
CA ALA A 112 -13.12 1.27 1.07
C ALA A 112 -13.65 2.56 0.43
N ILE A 113 -13.00 3.68 0.72
CA ILE A 113 -13.32 5.02 0.23
C ILE A 113 -12.07 5.75 -0.24
N ASP A 114 -12.28 6.82 -1.00
CA ASP A 114 -11.23 7.75 -1.43
C ASP A 114 -10.06 7.10 -2.19
N PRO A 115 -10.32 6.28 -3.24
CA PRO A 115 -9.24 5.68 -4.01
C PRO A 115 -8.51 6.72 -4.87
N GLU A 116 -7.19 6.54 -5.03
CA GLU A 116 -6.37 7.23 -6.03
C GLU A 116 -5.87 6.24 -7.10
N PRO A 117 -6.77 5.70 -7.93
CA PRO A 117 -6.54 4.43 -8.59
C PRO A 117 -5.46 4.49 -9.67
N LEU A 118 -4.79 3.37 -9.85
CA LEU A 118 -3.82 3.13 -10.90
C LEU A 118 -3.82 1.67 -11.33
N ALA A 119 -3.21 1.40 -12.48
CA ALA A 119 -2.88 0.07 -12.95
C ALA A 119 -1.49 -0.33 -12.45
N GLY A 120 -1.36 -1.43 -11.71
CA GLY A 120 -0.06 -1.86 -11.23
C GLY A 120 0.00 -3.21 -10.54
N ASP A 121 1.12 -3.46 -9.89
CA ASP A 121 1.37 -4.66 -9.10
C ASP A 121 0.81 -4.47 -7.67
N PRO A 122 0.00 -5.41 -7.17
CA PRO A 122 -0.59 -5.33 -5.83
C PRO A 122 0.43 -5.15 -4.70
N GLY A 123 1.67 -5.61 -4.88
CA GLY A 123 2.74 -5.45 -3.89
C GLY A 123 3.06 -3.98 -3.56
N PHE A 124 2.76 -3.05 -4.48
CA PHE A 124 3.01 -1.62 -4.26
C PHE A 124 2.02 -1.00 -3.27
N ASP A 125 0.79 -1.53 -3.23
CA ASP A 125 -0.29 -1.05 -2.36
C ASP A 125 -0.22 -1.59 -0.93
N LEU A 126 0.77 -2.43 -0.61
CA LEU A 126 0.87 -3.04 0.72
C LEU A 126 1.32 -2.04 1.79
N TRP A 127 2.16 -1.06 1.46
CA TRP A 127 2.72 -0.17 2.48
C TRP A 127 1.68 0.68 3.23
N PRO A 128 0.70 1.34 2.58
CA PRO A 128 -0.37 2.06 3.30
C PRO A 128 -1.12 1.17 4.32
N ALA A 129 -1.33 -0.11 3.99
CA ALA A 129 -1.90 -1.08 4.92
C ALA A 129 -0.96 -1.37 6.10
N LEU A 130 0.32 -1.62 5.81
CA LEU A 130 1.34 -1.91 6.83
C LEU A 130 1.57 -0.75 7.80
N ASP A 131 1.40 0.49 7.35
CA ASP A 131 1.59 1.72 8.13
C ASP A 131 0.35 2.08 8.97
N SER A 132 -0.76 1.36 8.83
CA SER A 132 -2.00 1.65 9.55
C SER A 132 -1.82 1.52 11.07
N ARG A 133 -2.19 2.58 11.81
CA ARG A 133 -2.06 2.67 13.28
C ARG A 133 -0.66 2.33 13.79
N TRP A 134 0.37 2.85 13.12
CA TRP A 134 1.76 2.49 13.39
C TRP A 134 2.14 2.58 14.88
N GLU A 135 1.83 3.68 15.55
CA GLU A 135 2.20 3.88 16.95
C GLU A 135 1.49 2.87 17.89
N GLU A 136 0.18 2.71 17.75
CA GLU A 136 -0.62 1.89 18.67
C GLU A 136 -0.55 0.40 18.38
N ALA A 137 -0.41 0.01 17.12
CA ALA A 137 -0.51 -1.38 16.69
C ALA A 137 0.85 -1.98 16.31
N VAL A 138 1.87 -1.17 16.02
CA VAL A 138 3.22 -1.65 15.67
C VAL A 138 4.22 -1.29 16.76
N VAL A 139 4.42 -0.01 17.08
CA VAL A 139 5.43 0.45 18.05
C VAL A 139 5.11 -0.04 19.46
N ALA A 140 3.85 0.11 19.90
CA ALA A 140 3.43 -0.29 21.25
C ALA A 140 3.58 -1.80 21.55
N THR A 141 3.77 -2.65 20.53
CA THR A 141 4.01 -4.09 20.73
C THR A 141 5.40 -4.39 21.31
N GLY A 142 6.35 -3.45 21.17
CA GLY A 142 7.75 -3.65 21.55
C GLY A 142 8.57 -4.51 20.57
N ASP A 143 7.96 -5.01 19.48
CA ASP A 143 8.61 -5.79 18.43
C ASP A 143 8.07 -5.39 17.05
N VAL A 144 8.58 -4.27 16.55
CA VAL A 144 8.20 -3.67 15.25
C VAL A 144 8.40 -4.68 14.12
N THR A 145 9.58 -5.30 14.06
CA THR A 145 9.94 -6.24 12.98
C THR A 145 8.97 -7.41 12.92
N ARG A 146 8.68 -8.06 14.04
CA ARG A 146 7.74 -9.17 14.08
C ARG A 146 6.34 -8.76 13.66
N THR A 147 5.88 -7.58 14.09
CA THR A 147 4.54 -7.11 13.77
C THR A 147 4.40 -6.75 12.29
N VAL A 148 5.37 -6.04 11.70
CA VAL A 148 5.38 -5.74 10.26
C VAL A 148 5.42 -7.02 9.43
N LEU A 149 6.28 -7.98 9.79
CA LEU A 149 6.34 -9.27 9.08
C LEU A 149 5.03 -10.04 9.20
N ARG A 150 4.39 -10.07 10.39
CA ARG A 150 3.08 -10.71 10.57
C ARG A 150 2.01 -10.09 9.67
N ARG A 151 1.93 -8.75 9.61
CA ARG A 151 0.97 -8.05 8.73
C ARG A 151 1.26 -8.32 7.26
N PHE A 152 2.54 -8.30 6.87
CA PHE A 152 2.97 -8.60 5.51
C PHE A 152 2.63 -10.04 5.09
N ASP A 153 2.86 -11.01 5.97
CA ASP A 153 2.50 -12.42 5.76
C ASP A 153 0.99 -12.56 5.53
N LEU A 154 0.18 -11.94 6.40
CA LEU A 154 -1.27 -11.96 6.28
C LEU A 154 -1.75 -11.33 4.96
N LEU A 155 -1.24 -10.15 4.59
CA LEU A 155 -1.58 -9.49 3.33
C LEU A 155 -1.21 -10.37 2.13
N THR A 156 0.03 -10.85 2.08
CA THR A 156 0.49 -11.68 0.95
C THR A 156 -0.25 -13.01 0.84
N GLU A 157 -0.64 -13.62 1.97
CA GLU A 157 -1.46 -14.83 2.00
C GLU A 157 -2.86 -14.58 1.44
N VAL A 158 -3.56 -13.55 1.94
CA VAL A 158 -4.94 -13.24 1.53
C VAL A 158 -5.01 -12.82 0.06
N LEU A 159 -4.03 -12.05 -0.41
CA LEU A 159 -3.95 -11.61 -1.80
C LEU A 159 -3.36 -12.67 -2.75
N GLY A 160 -2.75 -13.75 -2.22
CA GLY A 160 -2.09 -14.77 -3.00
C GLY A 160 -0.87 -14.27 -3.78
N LEU A 161 -0.08 -13.36 -3.19
CA LEU A 161 1.08 -12.74 -3.84
C LEU A 161 2.34 -13.58 -3.67
N ASP A 162 3.22 -13.55 -4.68
CA ASP A 162 4.60 -14.00 -4.49
C ASP A 162 5.31 -13.08 -3.50
N ARG A 163 5.88 -13.69 -2.45
CA ARG A 163 6.46 -12.96 -1.32
C ARG A 163 7.63 -12.08 -1.72
N GLN A 164 8.53 -12.59 -2.56
CA GLN A 164 9.74 -11.87 -2.96
C GLN A 164 9.36 -10.66 -3.81
N ARG A 165 8.46 -10.87 -4.76
CA ARG A 165 7.91 -9.82 -5.61
C ARG A 165 7.16 -8.75 -4.81
N ALA A 166 6.30 -9.16 -3.88
CA ALA A 166 5.58 -8.25 -2.99
C ALA A 166 6.55 -7.41 -2.14
N THR A 167 7.66 -8.00 -1.69
CA THR A 167 8.71 -7.29 -0.93
C THR A 167 9.33 -6.19 -1.79
N GLY A 168 9.72 -6.49 -3.02
CA GLY A 168 10.34 -5.50 -3.91
C GLY A 168 9.40 -4.35 -4.27
N TRP A 169 8.11 -4.62 -4.52
CA TRP A 169 7.14 -3.55 -4.77
C TRP A 169 6.77 -2.75 -3.52
N THR A 170 6.76 -3.37 -2.33
CA THR A 170 6.61 -2.64 -1.05
C THR A 170 7.78 -1.68 -0.83
N LEU A 171 9.01 -2.13 -1.11
CA LEU A 171 10.19 -1.24 -1.13
C LEU A 171 10.04 -0.14 -2.18
N GLY A 172 9.41 -0.41 -3.32
CA GLY A 172 9.06 0.61 -4.30
C GLY A 172 8.13 1.69 -3.76
N ARG A 173 7.15 1.33 -2.93
CA ARG A 173 6.29 2.33 -2.27
C ARG A 173 7.03 3.09 -1.17
N ILE A 174 7.97 2.45 -0.46
CA ILE A 174 8.86 3.15 0.48
C ILE A 174 9.76 4.15 -0.26
N LEU A 175 10.28 3.78 -1.45
CA LEU A 175 11.03 4.70 -2.30
C LEU A 175 10.18 5.92 -2.65
N GLN A 176 8.94 5.72 -3.09
CA GLN A 176 8.04 6.83 -3.40
C GLN A 176 7.89 7.80 -2.23
N ASN A 177 7.71 7.29 -1.01
CA ASN A 177 7.55 8.14 0.18
C ASN A 177 8.83 8.89 0.56
N ALA A 178 10.00 8.40 0.13
CA ALA A 178 11.29 9.00 0.42
C ALA A 178 11.75 10.03 -0.63
N LEU A 179 11.08 10.10 -1.79
CA LEU A 179 11.40 10.98 -2.92
C LEU A 179 10.57 12.27 -2.90
#